data_AF-A0A930VXC1-F1
#
_entry.id   AF-A0A930VXC1-F1
#
_cell.length_a   1.000
_cell.length_b   1.000
_cell.length_c   1.000
_cell.angle_alpha   90.00
_cell.angle_beta   90.00
_cell.angle_gamma   90.00
#
_symmetry.space_group_name_H-M   'P 1'
#
loop_
_entity.id
_entity.type
_entity.pdbx_description
1 polymer ?
#
loop_
_entity_poly.entity_id
_entity_poly.type
_entity_poly.pdbx_seq_one_letter_code
_entity_poly.pdbx_strand_id
1 'polypeptide(L)'
;SGGNEYFYLDVSNHGGLLSSWIAKYLFEKKQHGVSSETVSLEDADQLLVPLFLAGPRAHEVLSDYLNDAQSALPPIGKLSFCLLDARIAALIGHVPLKDLDAYIVLVNPQQVQILWRSLLSFPMVVPIGEADLMQILSHELPWLPASHNVDETSISQDIHNVHGFVRSSRDFIGGQALQ
;
A
#
# COMPACT_ATOMS: atom_id res chain seq x y z
N SER A 1 1.85 -21.11 -3.85
CA SER A 1 2.58 -20.90 -2.59
C SER A 1 3.38 -19.62 -2.71
N GLY A 2 2.88 -18.50 -2.18
CA GLY A 2 3.41 -17.15 -2.42
C GLY A 2 4.44 -16.66 -1.39
N GLY A 3 5.29 -17.54 -0.84
CA GLY A 3 6.28 -17.16 0.19
C GLY A 3 7.37 -16.20 -0.30
N ASN A 4 7.50 -16.04 -1.62
CA ASN A 4 8.50 -15.20 -2.28
C ASN A 4 7.85 -14.18 -3.24
N GLU A 5 6.55 -13.92 -3.09
CA GLU A 5 5.82 -12.93 -3.88
C GLU A 5 5.60 -11.69 -3.01
N TYR A 6 5.96 -10.53 -3.56
CA TYR A 6 5.81 -9.25 -2.88
C TYR A 6 4.97 -8.33 -3.74
N PHE A 7 4.07 -7.61 -3.10
CA PHE A 7 3.26 -6.56 -3.72
C PHE A 7 3.67 -5.24 -3.08
N TYR A 8 3.86 -4.22 -3.90
CA TYR A 8 4.09 -2.85 -3.44
C TYR A 8 3.05 -1.94 -4.07
N LEU A 9 2.71 -0.89 -3.33
CA LEU A 9 1.84 0.19 -3.78
C LEU A 9 2.67 1.47 -3.72
N ASP A 10 2.79 2.14 -4.86
CA ASP A 10 3.34 3.48 -4.91
C ASP A 10 2.18 4.47 -4.87
N VAL A 11 2.09 5.23 -3.76
CA VAL A 11 1.07 6.28 -3.58
C VAL A 11 1.54 7.63 -4.12
N SER A 12 2.77 7.71 -4.63
CA SER A 12 3.32 8.92 -5.24
C SER A 12 2.95 9.05 -6.71
N ASN A 13 3.25 10.21 -7.28
CA ASN A 13 3.12 10.45 -8.72
C ASN A 13 4.28 9.83 -9.54
N HIS A 14 5.16 9.06 -8.90
CA HIS A 14 6.40 8.53 -9.48
C HIS A 14 6.39 7.02 -9.74
N GLY A 15 5.24 6.35 -9.64
CA GLY A 15 5.14 4.89 -9.79
C GLY A 15 5.81 4.35 -11.06
N GLY A 16 5.61 5.01 -12.21
CA GLY A 16 6.27 4.63 -13.46
C GLY A 16 7.80 4.74 -13.44
N LEU A 17 8.34 5.74 -12.71
CA LEU A 17 9.78 5.91 -12.52
C LEU A 17 10.34 4.82 -11.60
N LEU A 18 9.65 4.52 -10.50
CA LEU A 18 10.04 3.46 -9.57
C LEU A 18 10.08 2.10 -10.29
N SER A 19 9.02 1.74 -11.02
CA SER A 19 8.95 0.51 -11.81
C SER A 19 10.09 0.40 -12.82
N SER A 20 10.39 1.49 -13.54
CA SER A 20 11.48 1.54 -14.51
C SER A 20 12.85 1.36 -13.86
N TRP A 21 13.06 1.97 -12.69
CA TRP A 21 14.31 1.87 -11.94
C TRP A 21 14.54 0.45 -11.40
N ILE A 22 13.50 -0.18 -10.83
CA ILE A 22 13.57 -1.58 -10.37
C ILE A 22 13.88 -2.50 -11.55
N ALA A 23 13.17 -2.36 -12.68
CA ALA A 23 13.39 -3.17 -13.87
C ALA A 23 14.83 -3.06 -14.39
N LYS A 24 15.37 -1.83 -14.45
CA LYS A 24 16.76 -1.58 -14.84
C LYS A 24 17.75 -2.25 -13.90
N TYR A 25 17.56 -2.10 -12.58
CA TYR A 25 18.44 -2.70 -11.58
C TYR A 25 18.46 -4.24 -11.68
N LEU A 26 17.29 -4.87 -11.83
CA LEU A 26 17.17 -6.32 -12.00
C LEU A 26 17.86 -6.80 -13.29
N PHE A 27 17.70 -6.05 -14.38
CA PHE A 27 18.37 -6.34 -15.65
C PHE A 27 19.90 -6.29 -15.52
N GLU A 28 20.45 -5.25 -14.90
CA GLU A 28 21.89 -5.09 -14.69
C GLU A 28 22.45 -6.20 -13.80
N LYS A 29 21.76 -6.56 -12.71
CA LYS A 29 22.16 -7.68 -11.83
C LYS A 29 22.21 -9.02 -12.57
N LYS A 30 21.27 -9.26 -13.48
CA LYS A 30 21.25 -10.47 -14.32
C LYS A 30 22.43 -10.50 -15.28
N GLN A 31 22.79 -9.37 -15.90
CA GLN A 31 23.93 -9.30 -16.81
C GLN A 31 25.27 -9.55 -16.11
N HIS A 32 25.43 -9.09 -14.86
CA HIS A 32 26.66 -9.26 -14.09
C HIS A 32 26.78 -10.64 -13.41
N GLY A 33 25.83 -11.56 -13.65
CA GLY A 33 25.88 -12.93 -13.10
C GLY A 33 25.74 -13.01 -11.58
N VAL A 34 25.24 -11.95 -10.93
CA VAL A 34 25.24 -11.82 -9.46
C VAL A 34 24.00 -12.46 -8.80
N SER A 35 22.97 -12.84 -9.55
CA SER A 35 21.74 -13.43 -8.96
C SER A 35 21.55 -14.89 -9.34
N SER A 36 21.42 -15.76 -8.32
CA SER A 36 20.90 -17.13 -8.44
C SER A 36 19.38 -17.20 -8.31
N GLU A 37 18.71 -16.09 -7.98
CA GLU A 37 17.25 -16.00 -7.86
C GLU A 37 16.65 -15.21 -9.03
N THR A 38 15.69 -15.82 -9.71
CA THR A 38 14.95 -15.23 -10.81
C THR A 38 13.87 -14.30 -10.26
N VAL A 39 14.23 -13.07 -9.91
CA VAL A 39 13.24 -12.05 -9.55
C VAL A 39 12.61 -11.50 -10.83
N SER A 40 11.29 -11.60 -10.94
CA SER A 40 10.49 -10.98 -12.01
C SER A 40 9.67 -9.84 -11.43
N LEU A 41 9.53 -8.76 -12.21
CA LEU A 41 8.65 -7.65 -11.92
C LEU A 41 7.45 -7.75 -12.87
N GLU A 42 6.24 -7.70 -12.32
CA GLU A 42 4.98 -7.66 -13.06
C GLU A 42 4.23 -6.37 -12.72
N ASP A 43 3.63 -5.75 -13.73
CA ASP A 43 2.74 -4.61 -13.55
C ASP A 43 1.34 -5.12 -13.17
N ALA A 44 0.88 -4.74 -11.98
CA ALA A 44 -0.41 -5.12 -11.43
C ALA A 44 -1.44 -3.98 -11.46
N ASP A 45 -1.15 -2.85 -12.09
CA ASP A 45 -2.00 -1.64 -12.07
C ASP A 45 -3.39 -1.92 -12.67
N GLN A 46 -3.48 -2.86 -13.61
CA GLN A 46 -4.74 -3.25 -14.25
C GLN A 46 -5.43 -4.45 -13.56
N LEU A 47 -4.77 -5.08 -12.58
CA LEU A 47 -5.28 -6.29 -11.91
C LEU A 47 -6.15 -5.96 -10.71
N LEU A 48 -5.82 -4.89 -9.99
CA LEU A 48 -6.45 -4.52 -8.73
C LEU A 48 -6.71 -3.02 -8.69
N VAL A 49 -7.91 -2.65 -8.25
CA VAL A 49 -8.28 -1.27 -7.95
C VAL A 49 -8.21 -1.06 -6.44
N PRO A 50 -7.38 -0.13 -5.94
CA PRO A 50 -7.34 0.20 -4.53
C PRO A 50 -8.52 1.08 -4.12
N LEU A 51 -9.20 0.69 -3.05
CA LEU A 51 -10.11 1.54 -2.29
C LEU A 51 -9.52 1.77 -0.90
N PHE A 52 -9.52 3.01 -0.45
CA PHE A 52 -9.04 3.38 0.88
C PHE A 52 -10.24 3.70 1.79
N LEU A 53 -10.42 2.93 2.85
CA LEU A 53 -11.45 3.14 3.85
C LEU A 53 -10.80 3.50 5.17
N ALA A 54 -11.07 4.70 5.69
CA ALA A 54 -10.47 5.16 6.93
C ALA A 54 -11.48 5.88 7.82
N GLY A 55 -11.25 5.80 9.12
CA GLY A 55 -12.05 6.43 10.15
C GLY A 55 -12.38 5.48 11.30
N PRO A 56 -12.94 5.99 12.41
CA PRO A 56 -13.14 5.23 13.64
C PRO A 56 -14.11 4.05 13.52
N ARG A 57 -14.85 3.94 12.41
CA ARG A 57 -15.80 2.85 12.11
C ARG A 57 -15.39 2.01 10.90
N ALA A 58 -14.18 2.18 10.38
CA ALA A 58 -13.70 1.45 9.20
C ALA A 58 -13.72 -0.06 9.45
N HIS A 59 -13.25 -0.51 10.61
CA HIS A 59 -13.34 -1.91 11.02
C HIS A 59 -14.78 -2.44 11.05
N GLU A 60 -15.73 -1.67 11.61
CA GLU A 60 -17.14 -2.06 11.70
C GLU A 60 -17.75 -2.24 10.30
N VAL A 61 -17.53 -1.27 9.41
CA VAL A 61 -18.03 -1.30 8.04
C VAL A 61 -17.50 -2.52 7.29
N LEU A 62 -16.19 -2.78 7.34
CA LEU A 62 -15.62 -3.93 6.62
C LEU A 62 -16.00 -5.28 7.23
N SER A 63 -16.19 -5.34 8.55
CA SER A 63 -16.59 -6.58 9.22
C SER A 63 -18.02 -6.99 8.87
N ASP A 64 -18.90 -6.03 8.56
CA ASP A 64 -20.28 -6.32 8.13
C ASP A 64 -20.35 -7.14 6.83
N TYR A 65 -19.34 -7.02 5.97
CA TYR A 65 -19.19 -7.83 4.76
C TYR A 65 -18.70 -9.27 5.00
N LEU A 66 -18.20 -9.58 6.19
CA LEU A 66 -17.62 -10.89 6.51
C LEU A 66 -18.72 -11.82 7.00
N ASN A 67 -19.18 -12.71 6.12
CA ASN A 67 -20.27 -13.65 6.40
C ASN A 67 -19.87 -14.86 7.27
N ASP A 68 -18.57 -15.14 7.42
CA ASP A 68 -18.07 -16.35 8.07
C ASP A 68 -17.34 -16.01 9.38
N ALA A 69 -17.66 -16.73 10.46
CA ALA A 69 -17.00 -16.59 11.76
C ALA A 69 -15.49 -16.88 11.73
N GLN A 70 -14.98 -17.47 10.65
CA GLN A 70 -13.56 -17.75 10.41
C GLN A 70 -12.87 -16.68 9.55
N SER A 71 -13.63 -15.79 8.91
CA SER A 71 -13.07 -14.66 8.16
C SER A 71 -12.89 -13.49 9.11
N ALA A 72 -11.65 -13.05 9.29
CA ALA A 72 -11.31 -11.88 10.08
C ALA A 72 -10.56 -10.87 9.23
N LEU A 73 -10.74 -9.59 9.54
CA LEU A 73 -9.89 -8.55 8.97
C LEU A 73 -8.44 -8.75 9.42
N PRO A 74 -7.46 -8.39 8.58
CA PRO A 74 -6.06 -8.53 8.92
C PRO A 74 -5.70 -7.69 10.16
N PRO A 75 -4.76 -8.16 11.00
CA PRO A 75 -4.13 -7.32 12.01
C PRO A 75 -3.39 -6.13 11.39
N ILE A 76 -3.12 -5.08 12.20
CA ILE A 76 -2.33 -3.91 11.80
C ILE A 76 -1.00 -4.34 11.14
N GLY A 77 -0.71 -3.77 9.97
CA GLY A 77 0.50 -4.04 9.20
C GLY A 77 0.49 -5.40 8.50
N LYS A 78 -0.66 -6.08 8.42
CA LYS A 78 -0.83 -7.35 7.70
C LYS A 78 -1.80 -7.20 6.54
N LEU A 79 -1.67 -8.13 5.61
CA LEU A 79 -2.57 -8.34 4.48
C LEU A 79 -3.30 -9.67 4.68
N SER A 80 -4.54 -9.76 4.21
CA SER A 80 -5.31 -11.01 4.20
C SER A 80 -6.24 -11.03 3.00
N PHE A 81 -6.40 -12.21 2.42
CA PHE A 81 -7.42 -12.45 1.40
C PHE A 81 -8.76 -12.64 2.10
N CYS A 82 -9.76 -11.85 1.70
CA CYS A 82 -11.11 -11.88 2.26
C CYS A 82 -12.13 -12.01 1.13
N LEU A 83 -13.22 -12.72 1.41
CA LEU A 83 -14.37 -12.82 0.52
C LEU A 83 -15.53 -11.99 1.09
N LEU A 84 -15.66 -10.76 0.61
CA LEU A 84 -16.69 -9.80 1.04
C LEU A 84 -18.05 -10.17 0.43
N ASP A 85 -19.12 -10.13 1.22
CA ASP A 85 -20.49 -10.54 0.83
C ASP A 85 -20.56 -11.94 0.20
N ALA A 86 -19.64 -12.84 0.54
CA ALA A 86 -19.47 -14.16 -0.06
C ALA A 86 -19.29 -14.14 -1.60
N ARG A 87 -18.91 -13.00 -2.19
CA ARG A 87 -18.87 -12.81 -3.66
C ARG A 87 -17.67 -12.01 -4.17
N ILE A 88 -17.20 -11.03 -3.40
CA ILE A 88 -16.16 -10.11 -3.84
C ILE A 88 -14.85 -10.55 -3.22
N ALA A 89 -13.96 -11.10 -4.05
CA ALA A 89 -12.62 -11.46 -3.64
C ALA A 89 -11.79 -10.20 -3.49
N ALA A 90 -11.22 -9.99 -2.30
CA ALA A 90 -10.44 -8.80 -1.98
C ALA A 90 -9.14 -9.18 -1.26
N LEU A 91 -8.06 -8.47 -1.57
CA LEU A 91 -6.89 -8.41 -0.72
C LEU A 91 -7.03 -7.17 0.17
N ILE A 92 -7.13 -7.39 1.48
CA ILE A 92 -7.32 -6.32 2.46
C ILE A 92 -6.04 -6.15 3.24
N GLY A 93 -5.59 -4.91 3.43
CA GLY A 93 -4.47 -4.54 4.28
C GLY A 93 -4.89 -3.59 5.37
N HIS A 94 -4.48 -3.84 6.62
CA HIS A 94 -4.68 -2.91 7.73
C HIS A 94 -3.46 -1.97 7.79
N VAL A 95 -3.68 -0.70 7.47
CA VAL A 95 -2.60 0.28 7.31
C VAL A 95 -2.12 0.74 8.70
N PRO A 96 -0.81 0.72 8.98
CA PRO A 96 -0.27 1.09 10.28
C PRO A 96 -0.17 2.62 10.43
N LEU A 97 -1.32 3.29 10.55
CA LEU A 97 -1.41 4.70 10.92
C LEU A 97 -1.63 4.82 12.43
N LYS A 98 -1.21 5.94 13.02
CA LYS A 98 -1.14 6.09 14.47
C LYS A 98 -2.50 6.45 15.05
N ASP A 99 -3.12 7.49 14.49
CA ASP A 99 -4.34 8.09 15.04
C ASP A 99 -5.56 7.86 14.10
N LEU A 100 -5.40 7.03 13.06
CA LEU A 100 -6.42 6.72 12.06
C LEU A 100 -6.54 5.21 11.80
N ASP A 101 -7.71 4.64 12.07
CA ASP A 101 -8.01 3.26 11.65
C ASP A 101 -8.28 3.25 10.13
N ALA A 102 -7.46 2.52 9.37
CA ALA A 102 -7.47 2.58 7.91
C ALA A 102 -7.18 1.23 7.26
N TYR A 103 -7.94 0.93 6.21
CA TYR A 103 -7.80 -0.27 5.41
C TYR A 103 -7.62 0.10 3.95
N ILE A 104 -6.71 -0.61 3.28
CA ILE A 104 -6.66 -0.66 1.83
C ILE A 104 -7.36 -1.94 1.36
N VAL A 105 -8.30 -1.78 0.44
CA VAL A 105 -9.12 -2.86 -0.09
C VAL A 105 -8.85 -2.94 -1.59
N LEU A 106 -8.13 -3.99 -1.99
CA LEU A 106 -7.73 -4.22 -3.38
C LEU A 106 -8.69 -5.24 -3.99
N VAL A 107 -9.41 -4.83 -5.02
CA VAL A 107 -10.43 -5.66 -5.68
C VAL A 107 -10.25 -5.66 -7.19
N ASN A 108 -10.75 -6.71 -7.84
CA ASN A 108 -10.77 -6.76 -9.29
C ASN A 108 -11.57 -5.57 -9.88
N PRO A 109 -11.11 -4.94 -10.98
CA PRO A 109 -11.82 -3.84 -11.65
C PRO A 109 -13.29 -4.15 -12.01
N GLN A 110 -13.62 -5.42 -12.29
CA GLN A 110 -14.99 -5.84 -12.60
C GLN A 110 -15.94 -5.77 -11.40
N GLN A 111 -15.39 -5.82 -10.17
CA GLN A 111 -16.16 -5.86 -8.93
C GLN A 111 -16.11 -4.54 -8.16
N VAL A 112 -15.17 -3.62 -8.48
CA VAL A 112 -14.97 -2.38 -7.72
C VAL A 112 -16.22 -1.51 -7.65
N GLN A 113 -16.99 -1.40 -8.75
CA GLN A 113 -18.21 -0.59 -8.77
C GLN A 113 -19.29 -1.16 -7.84
N ILE A 114 -19.34 -2.48 -7.67
CA ILE A 114 -20.28 -3.16 -6.79
C ILE A 114 -19.91 -2.86 -5.34
N LEU A 115 -18.64 -3.05 -4.98
CA LEU A 115 -18.15 -2.76 -3.64
C LEU A 115 -18.33 -1.28 -3.30
N TRP A 116 -17.95 -0.37 -4.22
CA TRP A 116 -18.11 1.07 -4.03
C TRP A 116 -19.54 1.48 -3.70
N ARG A 117 -20.51 0.98 -4.48
CA ARG A 117 -21.94 1.27 -4.24
C ARG A 117 -22.43 0.67 -2.93
N SER A 118 -21.92 -0.51 -2.56
CA SER A 118 -22.26 -1.15 -1.30
C SER A 118 -21.73 -0.33 -0.12
N LEU A 119 -20.48 0.16 -0.19
CA LEU A 119 -19.89 1.02 0.84
C LEU A 119 -20.71 2.30 1.03
N LEU A 120 -21.21 2.89 -0.05
CA LEU A 120 -22.08 4.07 0.02
C LEU A 120 -23.48 3.81 0.60
N SER A 121 -23.86 2.56 0.84
CA SER A 121 -25.11 2.23 1.56
C SER A 121 -24.99 2.39 3.07
N PHE A 122 -23.76 2.42 3.59
CA PHE A 122 -23.46 2.68 4.99
C PHE A 122 -23.60 4.19 5.28
N PRO A 123 -24.52 4.62 6.18
CA PRO A 123 -24.80 6.05 6.40
C PRO A 123 -23.60 6.88 6.90
N MET A 124 -22.60 6.21 7.48
CA MET A 124 -21.38 6.82 8.02
C MET A 124 -20.22 6.87 7.02
N VAL A 125 -20.36 6.25 5.84
CA VAL A 125 -19.34 6.26 4.79
C VAL A 125 -19.60 7.44 3.87
N VAL A 126 -18.62 8.31 3.75
CA VAL A 126 -18.65 9.46 2.85
C VAL A 126 -17.45 9.39 1.89
N PRO A 127 -17.66 9.58 0.57
CA PRO A 127 -16.55 9.67 -0.36
C PRO A 127 -15.83 11.00 -0.15
N ILE A 128 -14.50 10.96 -0.13
CA ILE A 128 -13.65 12.15 -0.09
C ILE A 128 -12.76 12.20 -1.33
N GLY A 129 -12.36 13.41 -1.70
CA GLY A 129 -11.43 13.62 -2.81
C GLY A 129 -9.98 13.37 -2.40
N GLU A 130 -9.11 13.30 -3.40
CA GLU A 130 -7.66 13.14 -3.21
C GLU A 130 -7.08 14.24 -2.32
N ALA A 131 -7.46 15.51 -2.53
CA ALA A 131 -6.93 16.63 -1.75
C ALA A 131 -7.20 16.48 -0.24
N ASP A 132 -8.43 16.09 0.13
CA ASP A 132 -8.81 15.88 1.53
C ASP A 132 -8.09 14.66 2.12
N LEU A 133 -7.98 13.57 1.35
CA LEU A 133 -7.24 12.38 1.75
C LEU A 133 -5.76 12.71 2.01
N MET A 134 -5.12 13.44 1.10
CA MET A 134 -3.71 13.85 1.23
C MET A 134 -3.50 14.75 2.44
N GLN A 135 -4.43 15.67 2.72
CA GLN A 135 -4.38 16.48 3.92
C GLN A 135 -4.43 15.61 5.19
N ILE A 136 -5.38 14.68 5.28
CA ILE A 136 -5.50 13.75 6.42
C ILE A 136 -4.22 12.92 6.57
N LEU A 137 -3.75 12.30 5.49
CA LEU A 137 -2.58 11.44 5.54
C LEU A 137 -1.28 12.20 5.84
N SER A 138 -1.17 13.47 5.48
CA SER A 138 0.01 14.28 5.82
C SER A 138 0.21 14.48 7.33
N HIS A 139 -0.87 14.37 8.12
CA HIS A 139 -0.79 14.40 9.58
C HIS A 139 -0.28 13.08 10.17
N GLU A 140 -0.63 11.95 9.55
CA GLU A 140 -0.21 10.61 9.97
C GLU A 140 1.18 10.22 9.43
N LEU A 141 1.53 10.71 8.24
CA LEU A 141 2.71 10.38 7.47
C LEU A 141 3.47 11.67 7.10
N PRO A 142 4.31 12.21 8.01
CA PRO A 142 5.05 13.45 7.79
C PRO A 142 5.96 13.45 6.55
N TRP A 143 6.35 12.27 6.06
CA TRP A 143 7.17 12.08 4.87
C TRP A 143 6.37 12.10 3.56
N LEU A 144 5.04 11.92 3.61
CA LEU A 144 4.21 11.80 2.41
C LEU A 144 4.28 13.04 1.51
N PRO A 145 4.27 14.31 2.00
CA PRO A 145 4.41 15.46 1.12
C PRO A 145 5.72 15.45 0.31
N ALA A 146 6.80 14.92 0.87
CA ALA A 146 8.09 14.81 0.19
C ALA A 146 8.03 13.82 -0.99
N SER A 147 7.22 12.76 -0.91
CA SER A 147 7.12 11.77 -2.00
C SER A 147 6.39 12.30 -3.22
N HIS A 148 5.62 13.38 -3.11
CA HIS A 148 4.96 14.02 -4.26
C HIS A 148 5.80 15.14 -4.89
N ASN A 149 6.93 15.51 -4.28
CA ASN A 149 7.83 16.50 -4.85
C ASN A 149 8.60 15.89 -6.03
N VAL A 150 8.79 16.68 -7.07
CA VAL A 150 9.53 16.28 -8.29
C VAL A 150 10.99 16.72 -8.21
N ASP A 151 11.28 17.71 -7.36
CA ASP A 151 12.62 18.24 -7.15
C ASP A 151 13.36 17.48 -6.04
N GLU A 152 14.69 17.71 -5.98
CA GLU A 152 15.54 17.21 -4.91
C GLU A 152 14.94 17.57 -3.55
N THR A 153 14.61 16.54 -2.77
CA THR A 153 13.98 16.71 -1.47
C THR A 153 14.88 16.16 -0.39
N SER A 154 15.26 17.02 0.56
CA SER A 154 16.00 16.61 1.75
C SER A 154 15.01 16.14 2.80
N ILE A 155 15.01 14.83 3.09
CA ILE A 155 14.26 14.27 4.21
C ILE A 155 15.17 14.29 5.44
N SER A 156 14.70 14.90 6.53
CA SER A 156 15.47 14.97 7.77
C SER A 156 15.77 13.57 8.31
N GLN A 157 16.95 13.40 8.92
CA GLN A 157 17.35 12.12 9.52
C GLN A 157 16.39 11.67 10.63
N ASP A 158 15.66 12.59 11.27
CA ASP A 158 14.66 12.28 12.29
C ASP A 158 13.46 11.54 11.71
N ILE A 159 13.03 11.87 10.48
CA ILE A 159 11.97 11.14 9.77
C ILE A 159 12.43 9.71 9.47
N HIS A 160 13.69 9.51 9.09
CA HIS A 160 14.24 8.18 8.87
C HIS A 160 14.25 7.33 10.15
N ASN A 161 14.58 7.96 11.29
CA ASN A 161 14.69 7.30 12.58
C ASN A 161 13.31 6.97 13.18
N VAL A 162 12.32 7.85 13.03
CA VAL A 162 10.97 7.68 13.60
C VAL A 162 10.16 6.61 12.86
N HIS A 163 10.34 6.48 11.54
CA HIS A 163 9.54 5.55 10.72
C HIS A 163 10.25 4.23 10.42
N GLY A 164 11.50 4.05 10.88
CA GLY A 164 12.22 2.77 10.73
C GLY A 164 12.56 2.42 9.28
N PHE A 165 12.55 3.39 8.36
CA PHE A 165 12.82 3.16 6.93
C PHE A 165 14.26 2.72 6.65
N VAL A 166 15.19 3.07 7.53
CA VAL A 166 16.62 2.80 7.32
C VAL A 166 17.06 1.61 8.16
N ARG A 167 17.34 0.49 7.50
CA ARG A 167 17.96 -0.67 8.15
C ARG A 167 19.40 -0.38 8.58
N SER A 168 19.80 -0.92 9.73
CA SER A 168 21.13 -0.69 10.31
C SER A 168 22.28 -1.23 9.48
N SER A 169 22.05 -2.26 8.66
CA SER A 169 23.09 -2.93 7.86
C SER A 169 23.69 -2.06 6.75
N ARG A 170 23.00 -0.99 6.32
CA ARG A 170 23.43 -0.04 5.26
C ARG A 170 23.86 -0.68 3.92
N ASP A 171 23.57 -1.95 3.73
CA ASP A 171 23.86 -2.78 2.54
C ASP A 171 22.79 -2.64 1.47
N PHE A 172 22.21 -1.44 1.32
CA PHE A 172 21.19 -1.12 0.33
C PHE A 172 21.64 0.05 -0.55
N ILE A 173 20.95 0.26 -1.67
CA ILE A 173 21.29 1.34 -2.62
C ILE A 173 21.10 2.70 -1.91
N GLY A 174 22.17 3.51 -1.88
CA GLY A 174 22.19 4.79 -1.17
C GLY A 174 22.59 4.69 0.32
N GLY A 175 22.74 3.50 0.89
CA GLY A 175 23.02 3.32 2.32
C GLY A 175 24.32 3.96 2.83
N GLN A 176 25.36 4.00 1.98
CA GLN A 176 26.65 4.62 2.30
C GLN A 176 26.62 6.16 2.26
N ALA A 177 25.71 6.75 1.50
CA ALA A 177 25.57 8.21 1.39
C ALA A 177 24.83 8.83 2.58
N LEU A 178 24.22 8.01 3.43
CA LEU A 178 23.51 8.42 4.65
C LEU A 178 24.45 8.45 5.88
N GLN A 179 25.76 8.65 5.66
CA GLN A 179 26.80 8.78 6.70
C GLN A 179 26.99 10.23 7.12
#